data_AF-A0A7C6I8U5-F1
#
_entry.id   AF-A0A7C6I8U5-F1
#
_cell.length_a   1.000
_cell.length_b   1.000
_cell.length_c   1.000
_cell.angle_alpha   90.00
_cell.angle_beta   90.00
_cell.angle_gamma   90.00
#
_symmetry.space_group_name_H-M   'P 1'
#
loop_
_entity.id
_entity.type
_entity.pdbx_description
1 polymer ?
#
loop_
_entity_poly.entity_id
_entity_poly.type
_entity_poly.pdbx_seq_one_letter_code
_entity_poly.pdbx_strand_id
1 'polypeptide(L)'
;MKTTKRLYAVRGAVCCQNTVASITQRVPELYRKITEDNTIESQHIVSVQFSVNPELTALNPATALRIKGLAQDVPLFCSAEPYIDGYLKNIIRILITYYGTSIPVPVYLYGAEMLRPDILQGSLRNKSTHE
;
A
#
# COMPACT_ATOMS: atom_id res chain seq x y z
N MET A 1 3.80 24.15 18.97
CA MET A 1 4.45 22.88 19.38
C MET A 1 5.36 22.43 18.25
N LYS A 2 6.65 22.15 18.50
CA LYS A 2 7.52 21.54 17.47
C LYS A 2 7.04 20.11 17.24
N THR A 3 6.54 19.81 16.04
CA THR A 3 6.22 18.43 15.64
C THR A 3 7.53 17.68 15.46
N THR A 4 7.87 16.84 16.44
CA THR A 4 9.06 16.01 16.40
C THR A 4 8.90 14.94 15.32
N LYS A 5 9.85 14.90 14.38
CA LYS A 5 9.92 13.84 13.37
C LYS A 5 10.17 12.50 14.06
N ARG A 6 9.40 11.48 13.74
CA ARG A 6 9.61 10.11 14.24
C ARG A 6 9.36 9.08 13.14
N LEU A 7 9.69 7.83 13.44
CA LEU A 7 9.41 6.72 12.54
C LEU A 7 7.91 6.39 12.54
N TYR A 8 7.35 6.23 11.35
CA TYR A 8 5.99 5.80 11.08
C TYR A 8 6.01 4.63 10.08
N ALA A 9 4.91 3.88 10.05
CA ALA A 9 4.66 2.92 9.01
C ALA A 9 3.23 3.11 8.48
N VAL A 10 3.08 3.09 7.17
CA VAL A 10 1.78 3.18 6.50
C VAL A 10 1.52 1.91 5.71
N ARG A 11 0.30 1.39 5.88
CA ARG A 11 -0.18 0.20 5.18
C ARG A 11 -0.94 0.59 3.92
N GLY A 12 -0.88 -0.29 2.95
CA GLY A 12 -1.92 -0.37 1.95
C GLY A 12 -2.07 -1.75 1.34
N ALA A 13 -3.09 -1.89 0.51
CA ALA A 13 -3.33 -3.11 -0.25
C ALA A 13 -4.05 -2.81 -1.56
N VAL A 14 -3.80 -3.65 -2.55
CA VAL A 14 -4.44 -3.56 -3.86
C VAL A 14 -4.75 -4.95 -4.39
N CYS A 15 -5.94 -5.12 -4.97
CA CYS A 15 -6.27 -6.31 -5.71
C CYS A 15 -5.64 -6.25 -7.11
N CYS A 16 -5.10 -7.34 -7.63
CA CYS A 16 -4.49 -7.45 -8.97
C CYS A 16 -5.01 -8.68 -9.71
N GLN A 17 -5.08 -8.63 -11.04
CA GLN A 17 -5.15 -9.89 -11.80
C GLN A 17 -3.75 -10.52 -11.84
N ASN A 18 -3.66 -11.85 -11.97
CA ASN A 18 -2.38 -12.54 -12.13
C ASN A 18 -1.78 -12.35 -13.53
N THR A 19 -1.51 -11.10 -13.90
CA THR A 19 -0.91 -10.70 -15.17
C THR A 19 0.14 -9.62 -14.93
N VAL A 20 1.19 -9.63 -15.75
CA VAL A 20 2.27 -8.61 -15.71
C VAL A 20 1.68 -7.20 -15.84
N ALA A 21 0.72 -7.02 -16.75
CA ALA A 21 0.08 -5.73 -17.01
C ALA A 21 -0.66 -5.19 -15.78
N SER A 22 -1.49 -6.04 -15.13
CA SER A 22 -2.27 -5.62 -13.95
C SER A 22 -1.36 -5.22 -12.79
N ILE A 23 -0.33 -6.03 -12.50
CA ILE A 23 0.60 -5.77 -11.40
C ILE A 23 1.46 -4.52 -11.69
N THR A 24 1.95 -4.37 -12.93
CA THR A 24 2.74 -3.20 -13.39
C THR A 24 1.95 -1.89 -13.33
N GLN A 25 0.62 -1.94 -13.41
CA GLN A 25 -0.24 -0.77 -13.27
C GLN A 25 -0.58 -0.50 -11.80
N ARG A 26 -1.13 -1.49 -11.10
CA ARG A 26 -1.80 -1.28 -9.81
C ARG A 26 -0.84 -1.12 -8.63
N VAL A 27 0.33 -1.76 -8.65
CA VAL A 27 1.31 -1.63 -7.55
C VAL A 27 1.89 -0.19 -7.50
N PRO A 28 2.35 0.40 -8.62
CA PRO A 28 2.76 1.81 -8.65
C PRO A 28 1.66 2.79 -8.27
N GLU A 29 0.42 2.51 -8.67
CA GLU A 29 -0.74 3.35 -8.31
C GLU A 29 -0.97 3.35 -6.79
N LEU A 30 -0.97 2.18 -6.16
CA LEU A 30 -1.07 2.07 -4.70
C LEU A 30 0.04 2.83 -3.99
N TYR A 31 1.29 2.66 -4.43
CA TYR A 31 2.44 3.36 -3.85
C TYR A 31 2.27 4.88 -3.95
N ARG A 32 1.96 5.40 -5.15
CA ARG A 32 1.78 6.85 -5.36
C ARG A 32 0.69 7.40 -4.46
N LYS A 33 -0.47 6.73 -4.43
CA LYS A 33 -1.60 7.16 -3.62
C LYS A 33 -1.26 7.20 -2.13
N ILE A 34 -0.54 6.20 -1.62
CA ILE A 34 -0.05 6.22 -0.22
C ILE A 34 0.87 7.40 0.00
N THR A 35 1.86 7.61 -0.87
CA THR A 35 2.83 8.70 -0.68
C THR A 35 2.18 10.08 -0.83
N GLU A 36 1.22 10.24 -1.73
CA GLU A 36 0.50 11.49 -1.98
C GLU A 36 -0.46 11.82 -0.82
N ASP A 37 -1.32 10.87 -0.42
CA ASP A 37 -2.30 11.06 0.66
C ASP A 37 -1.62 11.34 2.02
N ASN A 38 -0.36 10.97 2.17
CA ASN A 38 0.44 11.13 3.40
C ASN A 38 1.58 12.15 3.28
N THR A 39 1.71 12.82 2.14
CA THR A 39 2.78 13.79 1.85
C THR A 39 4.18 13.22 2.13
N ILE A 40 4.41 11.95 1.78
CA ILE A 40 5.67 11.24 2.01
C ILE A 40 6.61 11.51 0.84
N GLU A 41 7.69 12.22 1.11
CA GLU A 41 8.78 12.39 0.16
C GLU A 41 9.68 11.15 0.12
N SER A 42 10.16 10.77 -1.07
CA SER A 42 10.93 9.52 -1.25
C SER A 42 12.20 9.45 -0.37
N GLN A 43 12.87 10.59 -0.14
CA GLN A 43 14.07 10.67 0.72
C GLN A 43 13.81 10.35 2.20
N HIS A 44 12.54 10.33 2.61
CA HIS A 44 12.12 10.02 3.97
C HIS A 44 11.79 8.55 4.18
N ILE A 45 11.70 7.77 3.10
CA ILE A 45 11.34 6.36 3.12
C ILE A 45 12.57 5.55 3.51
N VAL A 46 12.43 4.76 4.58
CA VAL A 46 13.46 3.84 5.08
C VAL A 46 13.41 2.53 4.30
N SER A 47 12.21 2.00 4.08
CA SER A 47 12.01 0.73 3.36
C SER A 47 10.58 0.56 2.88
N VAL A 48 10.39 -0.26 1.85
CA VAL A 48 9.08 -0.74 1.42
C VAL A 48 9.08 -2.26 1.43
N GLN A 49 8.14 -2.83 2.18
CA GLN A 49 7.91 -4.27 2.21
C GLN A 49 6.59 -4.59 1.52
N PHE A 50 6.60 -5.65 0.72
CA PHE A 50 5.43 -6.22 0.08
C PHE A 50 5.15 -7.62 0.60
N SER A 51 3.87 -7.96 0.69
CA SER A 51 3.42 -9.35 0.78
C SER A 51 2.45 -9.67 -0.34
N VAL A 52 2.55 -10.87 -0.89
CA VAL A 52 1.86 -11.26 -2.13
C VAL A 52 1.10 -12.57 -1.89
N ASN A 53 -0.19 -12.59 -2.23
CA ASN A 53 -0.96 -13.83 -2.18
C ASN A 53 -0.41 -14.88 -3.18
N PRO A 54 -0.47 -16.17 -2.84
CA PRO A 54 0.26 -17.23 -3.56
C PRO A 54 -0.17 -17.41 -5.03
N GLU A 55 -1.40 -17.04 -5.38
CA GLU A 55 -1.92 -17.10 -6.74
C GLU A 55 -1.41 -15.98 -7.66
N LEU A 56 -0.76 -14.94 -7.13
CA LEU A 56 -0.16 -13.86 -7.89
C LEU A 56 1.31 -14.15 -8.18
N THR A 57 1.55 -14.85 -9.29
CA THR A 57 2.87 -15.34 -9.71
C THR A 57 3.46 -14.59 -10.89
N ALA A 58 2.68 -13.76 -11.57
CA ALA A 58 3.06 -13.18 -12.86
C ALA A 58 4.16 -12.11 -12.77
N LEU A 59 4.28 -11.38 -11.66
CA LEU A 59 5.29 -10.33 -11.51
C LEU A 59 5.56 -10.00 -10.04
N ASN A 60 6.83 -9.80 -9.70
CA ASN A 60 7.24 -9.30 -8.40
C ASN A 60 6.86 -7.80 -8.23
N PRO A 61 6.20 -7.38 -7.14
CA PRO A 61 5.74 -6.00 -6.96
C PRO A 61 6.87 -4.97 -6.86
N ALA A 62 8.03 -5.34 -6.30
CA ALA A 62 9.20 -4.46 -6.29
C ALA A 62 9.70 -4.20 -7.73
N THR A 63 9.70 -5.22 -8.59
CA THR A 63 10.00 -5.05 -10.03
C THR A 63 9.01 -4.10 -10.69
N ALA A 64 7.71 -4.23 -10.39
CA ALA A 64 6.68 -3.33 -10.92
C ALA A 64 6.94 -1.85 -10.57
N LEU A 65 7.36 -1.54 -9.33
CA LEU A 65 7.77 -0.18 -8.96
C LEU A 65 8.99 0.29 -9.76
N ARG A 66 10.02 -0.56 -9.87
CA ARG A 66 11.26 -0.20 -10.54
C ARG A 66 11.07 0.09 -12.02
N ILE A 67 10.22 -0.68 -12.71
CA ILE A 67 9.84 -0.44 -14.11
C ILE A 67 9.23 0.96 -14.31
N LYS A 68 8.52 1.48 -13.31
CA LYS A 68 7.92 2.83 -13.35
C LYS A 68 8.84 3.93 -12.84
N GLY A 69 10.11 3.65 -12.58
CA GLY A 69 11.06 4.64 -12.08
C GLY A 69 10.81 5.05 -10.62
N LEU A 70 10.05 4.26 -9.85
CA LEU A 70 9.71 4.57 -8.47
C LEU A 70 10.64 3.84 -7.49
N ALA A 71 10.90 4.48 -6.34
CA ALA A 71 11.61 3.89 -5.20
C ALA A 71 12.97 3.24 -5.59
N GLN A 72 13.73 3.90 -6.49
CA GLN A 72 15.00 3.39 -7.04
C GLN A 72 16.09 3.24 -5.98
N ASP A 73 16.16 4.17 -5.03
CA ASP A 73 17.17 4.20 -3.97
C ASP A 73 16.65 3.64 -2.63
N VAL A 74 15.40 3.15 -2.62
CA VAL A 74 14.76 2.61 -1.42
C VAL A 74 14.95 1.10 -1.37
N PRO A 75 15.33 0.51 -0.22
CA PRO A 75 15.31 -0.93 -0.01
C PRO A 75 13.89 -1.48 -0.16
N LEU A 76 13.71 -2.40 -1.12
CA LEU A 76 12.45 -3.09 -1.37
C LEU A 76 12.57 -4.56 -0.99
N PHE A 77 11.58 -5.11 -0.29
CA PHE A 77 11.54 -6.53 0.05
C PHE A 77 10.17 -7.13 -0.26
N CYS A 78 10.13 -8.37 -0.73
CA CYS A 78 8.90 -9.08 -1.03
C CYS A 78 8.85 -10.41 -0.30
N SER A 79 7.73 -10.71 0.33
CA SER A 79 7.45 -12.00 0.97
C SER A 79 6.16 -12.60 0.42
N ALA A 80 6.00 -13.92 0.59
CA ALA A 80 4.69 -14.54 0.44
C ALA A 80 3.77 -14.08 1.58
N GLU A 81 2.49 -13.88 1.27
CA GLU A 81 1.44 -13.76 2.28
C GLU A 81 1.05 -15.17 2.78
N PRO A 82 0.70 -15.34 4.06
CA PRO A 82 0.10 -16.58 4.54
C PRO A 82 -1.11 -17.01 3.70
N TYR A 83 -1.17 -18.31 3.40
CA TYR A 83 -2.31 -18.97 2.79
C TYR A 83 -3.18 -19.55 3.91
N ILE A 84 -4.34 -18.93 4.16
CA ILE A 84 -5.26 -19.30 5.23
C ILE A 84 -6.67 -19.42 4.66
N ASP A 85 -7.51 -20.30 5.19
CA ASP A 85 -8.87 -20.47 4.68
C ASP A 85 -9.67 -19.16 4.71
N GLY A 86 -10.36 -18.86 3.62
CA GLY A 86 -11.20 -17.65 3.49
C GLY A 86 -10.43 -16.33 3.28
N TYR A 87 -9.11 -16.37 3.06
CA TYR A 87 -8.36 -15.15 2.75
C TYR A 87 -8.90 -14.42 1.49
N LEU A 88 -8.83 -13.10 1.52
CA LEU A 88 -9.13 -12.29 0.34
C LEU A 88 -8.06 -12.55 -0.72
N LYS A 89 -8.49 -13.08 -1.86
CA LYS A 89 -7.62 -13.45 -2.97
C LYS A 89 -7.11 -12.23 -3.72
N ASN A 90 -6.05 -12.46 -4.48
CA ASN A 90 -5.49 -11.58 -5.48
C ASN A 90 -4.96 -10.27 -4.88
N ILE A 91 -4.53 -10.28 -3.62
CA ILE A 91 -4.04 -9.07 -2.95
C ILE A 91 -2.51 -9.02 -2.95
N ILE A 92 -2.00 -7.83 -3.26
CA ILE A 92 -0.66 -7.37 -2.91
C ILE A 92 -0.80 -6.34 -1.79
N ARG A 93 -0.09 -6.53 -0.69
CA ARG A 93 -0.02 -5.58 0.42
C ARG A 93 1.31 -4.86 0.40
N ILE A 94 1.31 -3.62 0.89
CA ILE A 94 2.48 -2.79 1.05
C ILE A 94 2.55 -2.26 2.48
N LEU A 95 3.77 -2.19 3.01
CA LEU A 95 4.12 -1.50 4.24
C LEU A 95 5.29 -0.57 3.92
N ILE A 96 5.06 0.73 4.01
CA ILE A 96 6.11 1.74 3.83
C ILE A 96 6.51 2.24 5.22
N THR A 97 7.78 2.08 5.55
CA THR A 97 8.37 2.61 6.78
C THR A 97 9.12 3.90 6.43
N TYR A 98 8.82 4.99 7.12
CA TYR A 98 9.36 6.32 6.79
C TYR A 98 9.44 7.24 8.02
N TYR A 99 10.21 8.31 7.93
CA TYR A 99 10.23 9.36 8.94
C TYR A 99 9.23 10.48 8.60
N GLY A 100 8.31 10.79 9.52
CA GLY A 100 7.26 11.79 9.32
C GLY A 100 6.89 12.54 10.61
N THR A 101 5.83 13.33 10.56
CA THR A 101 5.37 14.18 11.68
C THR A 101 3.90 13.97 12.06
N SER A 102 3.16 13.15 11.32
CA SER A 102 1.73 12.89 11.50
C SER A 102 1.44 11.38 11.41
N ILE A 103 0.33 10.96 12.00
CA ILE A 103 -0.16 9.58 11.87
C ILE A 103 -0.61 9.38 10.42
N PRO A 104 -0.11 8.34 9.72
CA PRO A 104 -0.47 8.12 8.34
C PRO A 104 -1.88 7.54 8.18
N VAL A 105 -2.47 7.82 7.03
CA VAL A 105 -3.72 7.25 6.52
C VAL A 105 -3.39 6.07 5.60
N PRO A 106 -3.92 4.86 5.88
CA PRO A 106 -3.70 3.70 5.03
C PRO A 106 -4.59 3.76 3.77
N VAL A 107 -4.14 3.10 2.69
CA VAL A 107 -4.83 3.10 1.39
C VAL A 107 -5.17 1.69 0.95
N TYR A 108 -6.43 1.46 0.57
CA TYR A 108 -6.91 0.18 0.05
C TYR A 108 -7.64 0.42 -1.26
N LEU A 109 -7.33 -0.34 -2.30
CA LEU A 109 -7.85 -0.10 -3.66
C LEU A 109 -8.37 -1.39 -4.30
N TYR A 110 -9.33 -1.20 -5.22
CA TYR A 110 -9.79 -2.22 -6.17
C TYR A 110 -10.37 -3.48 -5.54
N GLY A 111 -11.06 -3.36 -4.40
CA GLY A 111 -11.65 -4.45 -3.63
C GLY A 111 -10.85 -4.83 -2.39
N ALA A 112 -9.63 -4.32 -2.23
CA ALA A 112 -8.84 -4.53 -1.02
C ALA A 112 -9.42 -3.80 0.22
N GLU A 113 -10.36 -2.88 0.03
CA GLU A 113 -11.09 -2.17 1.08
C GLU A 113 -11.85 -3.14 2.00
N MET A 114 -12.23 -4.31 1.49
CA MET A 114 -12.85 -5.39 2.26
C MET A 114 -11.95 -5.93 3.39
N LEU A 115 -10.64 -5.66 3.35
CA LEU A 115 -9.73 -5.98 4.46
C LEU A 115 -9.93 -5.07 5.68
N ARG A 116 -10.58 -3.91 5.51
CA ARG A 116 -10.81 -2.90 6.55
C ARG A 116 -12.22 -2.32 6.48
N PRO A 117 -13.25 -3.14 6.74
CA PRO A 117 -14.65 -2.68 6.73
C PRO A 117 -14.90 -1.54 7.73
N ASP A 118 -14.10 -1.47 8.79
CA ASP A 118 -14.15 -0.39 9.79
C ASP A 118 -13.76 0.98 9.22
N ILE A 119 -12.83 1.04 8.27
CA ILE A 119 -12.44 2.30 7.60
C ILE A 119 -13.54 2.76 6.64
N LEU A 120 -14.19 1.82 5.93
CA LEU A 120 -15.31 2.11 5.05
C LEU A 120 -16.51 2.69 5.82
N GLN A 121 -16.83 2.13 6.98
CA GLN A 121 -17.92 2.60 7.84
C GLN A 121 -17.66 4.01 8.40
N GLY A 122 -16.40 4.33 8.75
CA GLY A 122 -16.01 5.68 9.17
C GLY A 122 -16.16 6.73 8.07
N SER A 123 -15.85 6.37 6.81
CA SER A 123 -16.02 7.26 5.66
C SER A 123 -17.49 7.56 5.34
N LEU A 124 -18.38 6.56 5.49
CA LEU A 124 -19.83 6.74 5.31
C LEU A 124 -20.44 7.65 6.40
N ARG A 125 -20.03 7.49 7.66
CA ARG A 125 -20.49 8.36 8.76
C ARG A 125 -20.12 9.83 8.56
N ASN A 126 -18.94 10.11 8.02
CA ASN A 126 -18.48 11.48 7.78
C ASN A 126 -19.15 12.15 6.56
N LYS A 127 -19.74 11.39 5.64
CA LYS A 127 -20.52 11.93 4.52
C LYS A 127 -21.94 12.32 4.93
N SER A 128 -22.54 11.65 5.92
CA SER A 128 -23.89 11.95 6.42
C SER A 128 -24.00 13.17 7.35
N THR A 129 -22.88 13.80 7.75
CA THR A 129 -22.87 15.01 8.60
C THR A 129 -22.66 16.31 7.83
N HIS A 130 -22.66 16.27 6.49
CA HIS A 130 -22.47 17.44 5.62
C HIS A 130 -23.58 17.62 4.56
N GLU A 131 -24.77 17.06 4.78
CA GLU A 131 -26.00 17.44 4.07
C GLU A 131 -26.91 18.31 4.95
#